data_AF-A0A4E0QR13-F1
#
_entry.id   AF-A0A4E0QR13-F1
#
_cell.length_a   1.000
_cell.length_b   1.000
_cell.length_c   1.000
_cell.angle_alpha   90.00
_cell.angle_beta   90.00
_cell.angle_gamma   90.00
#
_symmetry.space_group_name_H-M   'P 1'
#
loop_
_entity.id
_entity.type
_entity.pdbx_description
1 polymer ?
#
loop_
_entity_poly.entity_id
_entity_poly.type
_entity_poly.pdbx_seq_one_letter_code
_entity_poly.pdbx_strand_id
1 'polypeptide(L)'
;MLLCKLLWYIEATNWEDKGDINIFTFEKLEKTINQFEKQHHGNKASILQIHLSSGTYLEVGLGYPKIWLFYVSPNECKTSLGDKENRDIVEFWWGNESEEFRKRELIPNALARHAILYFVKSGGKLTEEVTWYDGLLESDIDEIPEDIPF
;
A
#
# COMPACT_ATOMS: atom_id res chain seq x y z
N MET A 1 24.07 -2.71 -8.06
CA MET A 1 23.39 -2.89 -6.75
C MET A 1 21.89 -2.89 -7.01
N LEU A 2 21.17 -3.93 -6.58
CA LEU A 2 19.70 -3.98 -6.68
C LEU A 2 19.10 -2.97 -5.69
N LEU A 3 18.11 -2.17 -6.10
CA LEU A 3 17.41 -1.25 -5.19
C LEU A 3 16.20 -1.94 -4.55
N CYS A 4 15.33 -2.51 -5.38
CA CYS A 4 14.15 -3.24 -4.92
C CYS A 4 13.66 -4.22 -6.00
N LYS A 5 12.76 -5.10 -5.63
CA LYS A 5 12.03 -5.99 -6.52
C LYS A 5 10.55 -5.59 -6.47
N LEU A 6 9.95 -5.33 -7.62
CA LEU A 6 8.51 -5.09 -7.72
C LEU A 6 7.82 -6.39 -8.06
N LEU A 7 6.83 -6.79 -7.25
CA LEU A 7 5.85 -7.81 -7.59
C LEU A 7 4.54 -7.11 -7.87
N TRP A 8 3.93 -7.40 -9.02
CA TRP A 8 2.61 -6.88 -9.34
C TRP A 8 1.68 -8.02 -9.71
N TYR A 9 0.38 -7.73 -9.57
CA TYR A 9 -0.69 -8.68 -9.81
C TYR A 9 -1.66 -8.04 -10.80
N ILE A 10 -1.77 -8.62 -12.00
CA ILE A 10 -2.79 -8.23 -12.98
C ILE A 10 -3.81 -9.37 -12.99
N GLU A 11 -5.03 -9.05 -12.56
CA GLU A 11 -6.23 -9.90 -12.66
C GLU A 11 -6.17 -11.30 -11.99
N ALA A 12 -6.85 -11.43 -10.83
CA ALA A 12 -7.19 -12.68 -10.16
C ALA A 12 -8.01 -13.65 -11.02
N THR A 13 -7.38 -14.34 -11.95
CA THR A 13 -7.92 -15.64 -12.36
C THR A 13 -6.95 -16.77 -12.14
N ASN A 14 -5.64 -16.53 -12.16
CA ASN A 14 -4.65 -17.51 -11.76
C ASN A 14 -3.46 -16.83 -11.08
N TRP A 15 -2.92 -17.45 -10.03
CA TRP A 15 -1.69 -17.02 -9.34
C TRP A 15 -0.43 -17.08 -10.23
N GLU A 16 -0.60 -17.26 -11.53
CA GLU A 16 0.42 -17.57 -12.53
C GLU A 16 0.87 -16.34 -13.35
N ASP A 17 0.06 -15.27 -13.44
CA ASP A 17 0.45 -14.00 -14.07
C ASP A 17 1.11 -13.04 -13.06
N LYS A 18 2.04 -13.59 -12.27
CA LYS A 18 2.93 -12.82 -11.41
C LYS A 18 4.13 -12.41 -12.22
N GLY A 19 4.25 -11.12 -12.49
CA GLY A 19 5.49 -10.57 -12.99
C GLY A 19 6.35 -10.05 -11.84
N ASP A 20 7.66 -10.23 -11.97
CA ASP A 20 8.62 -9.54 -11.13
C ASP A 20 9.62 -8.73 -11.94
N ILE A 21 9.88 -7.51 -11.47
CA ILE A 21 10.87 -6.62 -12.08
C ILE A 21 11.88 -6.24 -11.01
N ASN A 22 13.13 -6.57 -11.28
CA ASN A 22 14.26 -6.05 -10.54
C ASN A 22 14.48 -4.58 -10.93
N ILE A 23 14.46 -3.70 -9.94
CA ILE A 23 14.63 -2.26 -10.10
C ILE A 23 16.01 -1.87 -9.59
N PHE A 24 16.79 -1.24 -10.47
CA PHE A 24 18.17 -0.84 -10.19
C PHE A 24 18.35 0.69 -10.09
N THR A 25 17.33 1.48 -10.44
CA THR A 25 17.37 2.95 -10.38
C THR A 25 16.04 3.53 -9.89
N PHE A 26 16.07 4.67 -9.20
CA PHE A 26 14.86 5.40 -8.80
C PHE A 26 14.03 5.85 -9.99
N GLU A 27 14.69 6.30 -11.07
CA GLU A 27 14.00 6.67 -12.31
C GLU A 27 13.18 5.49 -12.88
N LYS A 28 13.72 4.27 -12.83
CA LYS A 28 13.01 3.07 -13.28
C LYS A 28 11.85 2.73 -12.35
N LEU A 29 12.02 2.88 -11.02
CA LEU A 29 10.93 2.73 -10.04
C LEU A 29 9.76 3.66 -10.38
N GLU A 30 10.03 4.96 -10.51
CA GLU A 30 9.00 5.96 -10.80
C GLU A 30 8.30 5.70 -12.13
N LYS A 31 9.08 5.41 -13.19
CA LYS A 31 8.53 5.04 -14.51
C LYS A 31 7.61 3.82 -14.42
N THR A 32 8.01 2.81 -13.68
CA THR A 32 7.23 1.57 -13.54
C THR A 32 5.94 1.81 -12.75
N ILE A 33 5.97 2.52 -11.62
CA ILE A 33 4.73 2.83 -10.87
C ILE A 33 3.79 3.70 -11.73
N ASN A 34 4.32 4.68 -12.47
CA ASN A 34 3.52 5.50 -13.39
C ASN A 34 2.88 4.67 -14.53
N GLN A 35 3.55 3.61 -14.99
CA GLN A 35 2.99 2.70 -15.97
C GLN A 35 1.82 1.89 -15.38
N PHE A 36 1.99 1.35 -14.17
CA PHE A 36 0.91 0.65 -13.47
C PHE A 36 -0.30 1.55 -13.21
N GLU A 37 -0.10 2.75 -12.67
CA GLU A 37 -1.21 3.70 -12.45
C GLU A 37 -1.97 4.03 -13.74
N LYS A 38 -1.28 4.17 -14.87
CA LYS A 38 -1.91 4.44 -16.18
C LYS A 38 -2.68 3.23 -16.72
N GLN A 39 -2.13 2.02 -16.56
CA GLN A 39 -2.75 0.78 -17.01
C GLN A 39 -4.00 0.43 -16.19
N HIS A 40 -4.00 0.82 -14.91
CA HIS A 40 -5.05 0.50 -13.94
C HIS A 40 -5.87 1.72 -13.54
N HIS A 41 -5.96 2.73 -14.40
CA HIS A 41 -6.76 3.92 -14.17
C HIS A 41 -8.24 3.63 -14.43
N GLY A 42 -9.05 3.48 -13.38
CA GLY A 42 -10.50 3.19 -13.46
C GLY A 42 -11.07 2.70 -12.13
N ASN A 43 -12.32 2.20 -12.12
CA ASN A 43 -13.00 1.71 -10.91
C ASN A 43 -12.38 0.43 -10.28
N LYS A 44 -11.28 -0.08 -10.84
CA LYS A 44 -10.59 -1.27 -10.35
C LYS A 44 -9.20 -0.88 -9.89
N ALA A 45 -9.02 -0.79 -8.58
CA ALA A 45 -7.73 -0.54 -7.98
C ALA A 45 -6.81 -1.77 -8.10
N SER A 46 -5.50 -1.58 -8.21
CA SER A 46 -4.51 -2.66 -8.39
C SER A 46 -3.46 -2.62 -7.30
N ILE A 47 -3.00 -3.79 -6.84
CA ILE A 47 -2.00 -3.88 -5.77
C ILE A 47 -0.61 -4.12 -6.37
N LEU A 48 0.35 -3.32 -5.91
CA LEU A 48 1.77 -3.43 -6.23
C LEU A 48 2.54 -3.67 -4.93
N GLN A 49 3.37 -4.70 -4.87
CA GLN A 49 4.28 -4.92 -3.76
C GLN A 49 5.72 -4.53 -4.11
N ILE A 50 6.35 -3.79 -3.22
CA ILE A 50 7.73 -3.30 -3.34
C ILE A 50 8.58 -4.02 -2.30
N HIS A 51 9.36 -4.99 -2.74
CA HIS A 51 10.21 -5.83 -1.89
C HIS A 51 11.64 -5.28 -1.83
N LEU A 52 12.18 -5.14 -0.62
CA LEU A 52 13.61 -4.87 -0.40
C LEU A 52 14.36 -6.14 0.04
N SER A 53 13.66 -7.02 0.74
CA SER A 53 14.13 -8.35 1.14
C SER A 53 12.94 -9.33 1.21
N SER A 54 13.20 -10.61 1.45
CA SER A 54 12.15 -11.64 1.56
C SER A 54 11.18 -11.42 2.73
N GLY A 55 11.52 -10.56 3.70
CA GLY A 55 10.70 -10.27 4.86
C GLY A 55 10.36 -8.79 5.02
N THR A 56 10.75 -7.92 4.09
CA THR A 56 10.47 -6.47 4.17
C THR A 56 9.94 -5.95 2.86
N TYR A 57 8.67 -5.55 2.85
CA TYR A 57 8.01 -5.03 1.68
C TYR A 57 6.97 -3.94 2.03
N LEU A 58 6.59 -3.20 1.00
CA LEU A 58 5.52 -2.22 1.04
C LEU A 58 4.51 -2.57 -0.04
N GLU A 59 3.27 -2.88 0.33
CA GLU A 59 2.15 -3.00 -0.58
C GLU A 59 1.56 -1.63 -0.84
N VAL A 60 1.11 -1.43 -2.08
CA VAL A 60 0.63 -0.16 -2.59
C VAL A 60 -0.65 -0.41 -3.38
N GLY A 61 -1.77 0.11 -2.89
CA GLY A 61 -3.04 0.12 -3.61
C GLY A 61 -3.10 1.28 -4.59
N LEU A 62 -2.93 1.00 -5.89
CA LEU A 62 -2.97 1.95 -7.01
C LEU A 62 -4.39 2.03 -7.63
N GLY A 63 -4.70 3.10 -8.37
CA GLY A 63 -5.91 3.17 -9.21
C GLY A 63 -7.07 4.00 -8.63
N TYR A 64 -6.93 4.56 -7.43
CA TYR A 64 -7.82 5.59 -6.87
C TYR A 64 -7.06 6.92 -6.64
N PRO A 65 -7.74 8.08 -6.55
CA PRO A 65 -7.11 9.37 -6.23
C PRO A 65 -6.37 9.38 -4.89
N LYS A 66 -6.70 8.44 -4.00
CA LYS A 66 -5.97 8.17 -2.76
C LYS A 66 -5.41 6.75 -2.80
N ILE A 67 -4.27 6.58 -2.14
CA ILE A 67 -3.45 5.37 -2.16
C ILE A 67 -3.44 4.77 -0.77
N TRP A 68 -3.55 3.45 -0.71
CA TRP A 68 -3.32 2.65 0.49
C TRP A 68 -1.88 2.17 0.53
N LEU A 69 -1.23 2.22 1.70
CA LEU A 69 0.09 1.65 1.91
C LEU A 69 0.06 0.66 3.07
N PHE A 70 0.62 -0.54 2.85
CA PHE A 70 0.76 -1.56 3.87
C PHE A 70 2.19 -2.04 3.96
N TYR A 71 2.79 -1.82 5.11
CA TYR A 71 4.15 -2.18 5.41
C TYR A 71 4.21 -3.48 6.16
N VAL A 72 5.12 -4.35 5.75
CA VAL A 72 5.43 -5.59 6.44
C VAL A 72 6.93 -5.70 6.62
N SER A 73 7.33 -6.02 7.85
CA SER A 73 8.68 -6.45 8.22
C SER A 73 8.60 -7.75 9.04
N PRO A 74 9.72 -8.40 9.35
CA PRO A 74 9.69 -9.60 10.21
C PRO A 74 9.11 -9.34 11.61
N ASN A 75 9.09 -8.09 12.08
CA ASN A 75 8.75 -7.74 13.46
C ASN A 75 7.50 -6.87 13.58
N GLU A 76 7.01 -6.28 12.49
CA GLU A 76 5.87 -5.37 12.55
C GLU A 76 5.11 -5.33 11.21
N CYS A 77 3.81 -5.08 11.31
CA CYS A 77 2.94 -4.78 10.18
C CYS A 77 2.22 -3.46 10.46
N LYS A 78 2.25 -2.54 9.51
CA LYS A 78 1.66 -1.22 9.66
C LYS A 78 0.88 -0.81 8.41
N THR A 79 -0.21 -0.09 8.59
CA THR A 79 -0.97 0.48 7.48
C THR A 79 -0.99 2.02 7.59
N SER A 80 -1.10 2.70 6.46
CA SER A 80 -1.22 4.15 6.42
C SER A 80 -2.53 4.62 7.03
N LEU A 81 -2.52 5.81 7.65
CA LEU A 81 -3.71 6.49 8.16
C LEU A 81 -3.82 7.88 7.54
N GLY A 82 -4.90 8.11 6.80
CA GLY A 82 -5.27 9.38 6.21
C GLY A 82 -6.31 10.14 7.04
N ASP A 83 -7.56 9.67 7.01
CA ASP A 83 -8.70 10.34 7.67
C ASP A 83 -9.33 9.40 8.71
N LYS A 84 -8.88 9.50 9.97
CA LYS A 84 -9.29 8.61 11.06
C LYS A 84 -10.81 8.54 11.31
N GLU A 85 -11.55 9.60 10.95
CA GLU A 85 -13.00 9.67 11.18
C GLU A 85 -13.79 8.99 10.05
N ASN A 86 -13.14 8.68 8.92
CA ASN A 86 -13.80 8.12 7.75
C ASN A 86 -13.97 6.59 7.84
N ARG A 87 -15.17 6.17 8.23
CA ARG A 87 -15.52 4.74 8.40
C ARG A 87 -15.99 4.06 7.10
N ASP A 88 -16.06 4.79 5.99
CA ASP A 88 -16.49 4.19 4.72
C ASP A 88 -15.50 3.13 4.25
N ILE A 89 -16.00 2.21 3.43
CA ILE A 89 -15.22 1.20 2.74
C ILE A 89 -15.10 1.58 1.26
N VAL A 90 -13.98 1.20 0.67
CA VAL A 90 -13.77 1.17 -0.78
C VAL A 90 -13.33 -0.24 -1.15
N GLU A 91 -13.95 -0.78 -2.19
CA GLU A 91 -13.52 -2.05 -2.75
C GLU A 91 -12.35 -1.81 -3.70
N PHE A 92 -11.24 -2.48 -3.41
CA PHE A 92 -10.15 -2.65 -4.35
C PHE A 92 -10.37 -3.96 -5.08
N TRP A 93 -10.44 -3.90 -6.40
CA TRP A 93 -10.73 -5.07 -7.23
C TRP A 93 -9.45 -5.69 -7.75
N TRP A 94 -9.06 -6.81 -7.18
CA TRP A 94 -8.00 -7.68 -7.67
C TRP A 94 -8.64 -8.70 -8.62
N GLY A 95 -8.66 -8.38 -9.92
CA GLY A 95 -9.32 -9.21 -10.95
C GLY A 95 -10.82 -9.41 -10.72
N ASN A 96 -11.18 -10.64 -10.32
CA ASN A 96 -12.55 -11.04 -9.97
C ASN A 96 -12.81 -11.05 -8.45
N GLU A 97 -11.77 -10.86 -7.64
CA GLU A 97 -11.89 -10.72 -6.19
C GLU A 97 -11.91 -9.23 -5.83
N SER A 98 -12.68 -8.89 -4.80
CA SER A 98 -12.63 -7.57 -4.19
C SER A 98 -12.13 -7.71 -2.76
N GLU A 99 -11.29 -6.77 -2.35
CA GLU A 99 -10.89 -6.61 -0.97
C GLU A 99 -11.39 -5.25 -0.48
N GLU A 100 -12.01 -5.26 0.68
CA GLU A 100 -12.61 -4.09 1.29
C GLU A 100 -11.57 -3.32 2.11
N PHE A 101 -11.23 -2.12 1.66
CA PHE A 101 -10.31 -1.23 2.36
C PHE A 101 -11.06 -0.09 3.02
N ARG A 102 -10.66 0.26 4.24
CA ARG A 102 -11.27 1.40 4.94
C ARG A 102 -10.72 2.69 4.36
N LYS A 103 -11.60 3.62 4.00
CA LYS A 103 -11.22 4.93 3.44
C LYS A 103 -10.33 5.74 4.39
N ARG A 104 -10.41 5.50 5.70
CA ARG A 104 -9.48 6.09 6.69
C ARG A 104 -8.01 5.77 6.43
N GLU A 105 -7.71 4.67 5.74
CA GLU A 105 -6.33 4.22 5.49
C GLU A 105 -5.74 4.84 4.23
N LEU A 106 -6.57 5.52 3.43
CA LEU A 106 -6.18 6.09 2.16
C LEU A 106 -5.53 7.46 2.37
N ILE A 107 -4.31 7.61 1.86
CA ILE A 107 -3.55 8.85 1.90
C ILE A 107 -3.49 9.49 0.51
N PRO A 108 -3.25 10.82 0.41
CA PRO A 108 -3.08 11.48 -0.88
C PRO A 108 -1.96 10.83 -1.72
N ASN A 109 -2.16 10.71 -3.04
CA ASN A 109 -1.18 10.10 -3.94
C ASN A 109 0.23 10.71 -3.80
N ALA A 110 0.33 12.04 -3.72
CA ALA A 110 1.63 12.73 -3.56
C ALA A 110 2.39 12.29 -2.29
N LEU A 111 1.68 12.16 -1.17
CA LEU A 111 2.25 11.68 0.09
C LEU A 111 2.66 10.20 -0.01
N ALA A 112 1.83 9.38 -0.64
CA ALA A 112 2.17 7.98 -0.88
C ALA A 112 3.41 7.81 -1.76
N ARG A 113 3.57 8.63 -2.80
CA ARG A 113 4.77 8.62 -3.65
C ARG A 113 6.02 8.98 -2.87
N HIS A 114 5.95 9.99 -2.00
CA HIS A 114 7.04 10.34 -1.11
C HIS A 114 7.42 9.17 -0.19
N ALA A 115 6.42 8.53 0.44
CA ALA A 115 6.63 7.39 1.32
C ALA A 115 7.26 6.18 0.60
N ILE A 116 6.80 5.84 -0.60
CA ILE A 116 7.37 4.76 -1.43
C ILE A 116 8.84 5.05 -1.75
N LEU A 117 9.16 6.27 -2.21
CA LEU A 117 10.53 6.64 -2.53
C LEU A 117 11.42 6.64 -1.29
N TYR A 118 10.92 7.13 -0.15
CA TYR A 118 11.63 7.11 1.11
C TYR A 118 11.91 5.67 1.58
N PHE A 119 10.91 4.79 1.52
CA PHE A 119 11.03 3.38 1.88
C PHE A 119 12.19 2.70 1.12
N VAL A 120 12.26 2.88 -0.21
CA VAL A 120 13.34 2.32 -1.02
C VAL A 120 14.68 3.01 -0.74
N LYS A 121 14.72 4.34 -0.62
CA LYS A 121 15.96 5.10 -0.34
C LYS A 121 16.57 4.78 1.01
N SER A 122 15.73 4.55 2.02
CA SER A 122 16.14 4.31 3.41
C SER A 122 16.46 2.85 3.71
N GLY A 123 16.25 1.94 2.75
CA GLY A 123 16.44 0.52 2.95
C GLY A 123 15.36 -0.13 3.81
N GLY A 124 14.14 0.41 3.80
CA GLY A 124 12.97 -0.23 4.40
C GLY A 124 12.39 0.46 5.63
N LYS A 125 12.77 1.73 5.87
CA LYS A 125 12.19 2.52 6.95
C LYS A 125 10.92 3.23 6.49
N LEU A 126 10.03 3.46 7.44
CA LEU A 126 8.83 4.26 7.25
C LEU A 126 9.15 5.75 7.42
N THR A 127 8.53 6.59 6.60
CA THR A 127 8.61 8.05 6.77
C THR A 127 7.68 8.51 7.89
N GLU A 128 8.10 9.52 8.65
CA GLU A 128 7.29 10.20 9.67
C GLU A 128 6.22 11.12 9.05
N GLU A 129 6.30 11.41 7.75
CA GLU A 129 5.28 12.20 7.03
C GLU A 129 3.94 11.46 6.89
N VAL A 130 3.96 10.14 7.00
CA VAL A 130 2.77 9.29 7.01
C VAL A 130 2.50 8.86 8.43
N THR A 131 1.27 9.03 8.89
CA THR A 131 0.81 8.40 10.12
C THR A 131 0.63 6.92 9.87
N TRP A 132 1.32 6.08 10.64
CA TRP A 132 1.23 4.63 10.55
C TRP A 132 0.56 4.07 11.81
N TYR A 133 -0.27 3.05 11.65
CA TYR A 133 -0.83 2.32 12.78
C TYR A 133 -0.67 0.81 12.60
N ASP A 134 -0.63 0.08 13.71
CA ASP A 134 -0.37 -1.36 13.69
C ASP A 134 -1.53 -2.10 13.01
N GLY A 135 -1.21 -2.78 11.91
CA GLY A 135 -2.18 -3.39 10.98
C GLY A 135 -2.61 -4.80 11.38
N LEU A 136 -2.36 -5.22 12.62
CA LEU A 136 -2.75 -6.52 13.16
C LEU A 136 -3.56 -6.33 14.44
N LEU A 137 -4.89 -6.29 14.32
CA LEU A 137 -5.83 -7.16 15.05
C LEU A 137 -7.28 -6.70 14.85
N GLU A 138 -8.09 -7.63 14.35
CA GLU A 138 -9.55 -7.59 14.23
C GLU A 138 -10.29 -7.57 15.59
N SER A 139 -9.72 -7.04 16.67
CA SER A 139 -10.36 -7.01 18.00
C SER A 139 -10.80 -5.63 18.49
N ASP A 140 -10.29 -4.52 17.92
CA ASP A 140 -10.44 -3.20 18.56
C ASP A 140 -11.46 -2.29 17.84
N ILE A 141 -12.35 -2.84 17.01
CA ILE A 141 -13.27 -2.05 16.18
C ILE A 141 -14.64 -1.79 16.83
N ASP A 142 -14.92 -2.38 17.99
CA ASP A 142 -16.14 -2.07 18.78
C ASP A 142 -15.89 -1.46 20.17
N GLU A 143 -14.63 -1.19 20.57
CA GLU A 143 -14.33 -0.54 21.85
C GLU A 143 -13.59 0.80 21.68
N ILE A 144 -14.29 1.78 21.11
CA ILE A 144 -14.11 3.15 21.59
C ILE A 144 -15.13 3.31 22.71
N PRO A 145 -14.76 3.26 24.01
CA PRO A 145 -15.70 3.60 25.06
C PRO A 145 -16.16 5.05 24.80
N GLU A 146 -17.48 5.22 24.67
CA GLU A 146 -18.16 6.51 24.46
C GLU A 146 -17.95 7.51 25.63
N ASP A 147 -17.22 7.12 26.67
CA ASP A 147 -17.00 7.90 27.88
C ASP A 147 -15.51 8.22 28.09
N ILE A 148 -15.05 9.33 27.52
CA ILE A 148 -13.96 10.11 28.11
C ILE A 148 -14.57 11.44 28.57
N PRO A 149 -14.81 11.65 29.88
CA PRO A 149 -15.31 12.92 30.38
C PRO A 149 -14.23 14.01 30.24
N PHE A 150 -14.68 15.21 29.87
CA PHE A 150 -13.91 16.44 29.66
C PHE A 150 -13.06 16.87 30.87
#